data_AF-A0A1E4HA47-F1
#
_entry.id   AF-A0A1E4HA47-F1
#
_cell.length_a   1.000
_cell.length_b   1.000
_cell.length_c   1.000
_cell.angle_alpha   90.00
_cell.angle_beta   90.00
_cell.angle_gamma   90.00
#
_symmetry.space_group_name_H-M   'P 1'
#
loop_
_entity.id
_entity.type
_entity.pdbx_description
1 polymer ?
#
loop_
_entity_poly.entity_id
_entity_poly.type
_entity_poly.pdbx_seq_one_letter_code
_entity_poly.pdbx_strand_id
1 'polypeptide(L)'
;AEQVEVERLQAEKAERDRALAAERNAQLRQNEAHAQVRQIVEAHKVKRDGEIAYRFTDGGTIRDVLVNEALRAQLASGTLVIVRHDQGYELLPRVAADKVYERDATAIVLDHARSEAGSGNGADDEYYKQFQVPDDLIW
;
A
#
# COMPACT_ATOMS: atom_id res chain seq x y z
N ALA A 1 -25.34 4.48 -48.09
CA ALA A 1 -24.91 5.52 -47.14
C ALA A 1 -25.50 5.27 -45.75
N GLU A 2 -26.81 5.08 -45.63
CA GLU A 2 -27.52 4.87 -44.34
C GLU A 2 -27.07 3.66 -43.51
N GLN A 3 -26.72 2.53 -44.14
CA GLN A 3 -26.28 1.32 -43.42
C GLN A 3 -24.92 1.48 -42.73
N VAL A 4 -24.01 2.27 -43.31
CA VAL A 4 -22.66 2.52 -42.76
C VAL A 4 -22.73 3.42 -41.50
N GLU A 5 -23.70 4.32 -41.44
CA GLU A 5 -23.91 5.22 -40.29
C GLU A 5 -24.45 4.44 -39.07
N VAL A 6 -25.33 3.46 -39.31
CA VAL A 6 -25.89 2.60 -38.25
C VAL A 6 -24.82 1.67 -37.66
N GLU A 7 -23.97 1.07 -38.50
CA GLU A 7 -22.85 0.24 -38.03
C GLU A 7 -21.81 1.05 -37.24
N ARG A 8 -21.52 2.29 -37.64
CA ARG A 8 -20.62 3.20 -36.89
C ARG A 8 -21.18 3.54 -35.51
N LEU A 9 -22.46 3.91 -35.43
CA LEU A 9 -23.12 4.22 -34.15
C LEU A 9 -23.22 3.01 -33.21
N GLN A 10 -23.36 1.80 -33.76
CA GLN A 10 -23.34 0.57 -32.97
C GLN A 10 -21.93 0.21 -32.47
N ALA A 11 -20.90 0.42 -33.30
CA ALA A 11 -19.50 0.20 -32.93
C ALA A 11 -19.04 1.14 -31.81
N GLU A 12 -19.39 2.43 -31.89
CA GLU A 12 -19.05 3.42 -30.84
C GLU A 12 -19.76 3.11 -29.51
N LYS A 13 -21.04 2.69 -29.55
CA LYS A 13 -21.73 2.21 -28.34
C LYS A 13 -21.07 0.97 -27.74
N ALA A 14 -20.70 -0.01 -28.58
CA ALA A 14 -20.08 -1.26 -28.12
C ALA A 14 -18.68 -1.04 -27.53
N GLU A 15 -17.93 -0.04 -27.99
CA GLU A 15 -16.64 0.34 -27.42
C GLU A 15 -16.81 1.03 -26.06
N ARG A 16 -17.77 1.95 -25.94
CA ARG A 16 -18.09 2.63 -24.68
C ARG A 16 -18.61 1.67 -23.60
N ASP A 17 -19.47 0.72 -23.97
CA ASP A 17 -19.95 -0.32 -23.04
C ASP A 17 -18.82 -1.25 -22.59
N ARG A 18 -17.89 -1.59 -23.48
CA ARG A 18 -16.70 -2.39 -23.13
C ARG A 18 -15.78 -1.66 -22.15
N ALA A 19 -15.55 -0.36 -22.34
CA ALA A 19 -14.74 0.44 -21.41
C ALA A 19 -15.37 0.49 -20.01
N LEU A 20 -16.68 0.76 -19.93
CA LEU A 20 -17.42 0.77 -18.66
C LEU A 20 -17.47 -0.60 -17.98
N ALA A 21 -17.56 -1.69 -18.76
CA ALA A 21 -17.51 -3.05 -18.22
C ALA A 21 -16.10 -3.41 -17.70
N ALA A 22 -15.04 -2.96 -18.37
CA ALA A 22 -13.66 -3.18 -17.94
C ALA A 22 -13.37 -2.46 -16.61
N GLU A 23 -13.80 -1.20 -16.47
CA GLU A 23 -13.64 -0.42 -15.24
C GLU A 23 -14.39 -1.06 -14.05
N ARG A 24 -15.66 -1.47 -14.26
CA ARG A 24 -16.43 -2.19 -13.23
C ARG A 24 -15.76 -3.51 -12.81
N ASN A 25 -15.26 -4.29 -13.77
CA ASN A 25 -14.53 -5.53 -13.45
C ASN A 25 -13.22 -5.26 -12.70
N ALA A 26 -12.51 -4.17 -13.01
CA ALA A 26 -11.33 -3.77 -12.25
C ALA A 26 -11.69 -3.40 -10.81
N GLN A 27 -12.75 -2.60 -10.61
CA GLN A 27 -13.21 -2.21 -9.28
C GLN A 27 -13.66 -3.42 -8.44
N LEU A 28 -14.39 -4.37 -9.05
CA LEU A 28 -14.82 -5.59 -8.36
C LEU A 28 -13.62 -6.42 -7.89
N ARG A 29 -12.59 -6.57 -8.73
CA ARG A 29 -11.36 -7.30 -8.35
C ARG A 29 -10.59 -6.61 -7.24
N GLN A 30 -10.49 -5.28 -7.26
CA GLN A 30 -9.86 -4.51 -6.17
C GLN A 30 -10.63 -4.68 -4.87
N ASN A 31 -11.96 -4.58 -4.92
CA ASN A 31 -12.80 -4.75 -3.74
C ASN A 31 -12.69 -6.17 -3.16
N GLU A 32 -12.60 -7.19 -4.00
CA GLU A 32 -12.41 -8.58 -3.57
C GLU A 32 -11.06 -8.78 -2.89
N ALA A 33 -9.98 -8.22 -3.46
CA ALA A 33 -8.65 -8.25 -2.86
C ALA A 33 -8.61 -7.56 -1.50
N HIS A 34 -9.18 -6.35 -1.39
CA HIS A 34 -9.29 -5.63 -0.13
C HIS A 34 -10.11 -6.41 0.91
N ALA A 35 -11.23 -7.00 0.52
CA ALA A 35 -12.04 -7.82 1.42
C ALA A 35 -11.25 -9.03 1.95
N GLN A 36 -10.45 -9.66 1.08
CA GLN A 36 -9.62 -10.80 1.48
C GLN A 36 -8.49 -10.39 2.43
N VAL A 37 -7.83 -9.26 2.17
CA VAL A 37 -6.85 -8.69 3.10
C VAL A 37 -7.48 -8.39 4.45
N ARG A 38 -8.66 -7.77 4.47
CA ARG A 38 -9.40 -7.50 5.71
C ARG A 38 -9.65 -8.76 6.52
N GLN A 39 -10.06 -9.85 5.88
CA GLN A 39 -10.25 -11.14 6.57
C GLN A 39 -8.95 -11.70 7.16
N ILE A 40 -7.85 -11.61 6.42
CA ILE A 40 -6.53 -12.06 6.91
C ILE A 40 -6.11 -11.25 8.13
N VAL A 41 -6.28 -9.93 8.06
CA VAL A 41 -5.95 -9.01 9.16
C VAL A 41 -6.79 -9.32 10.38
N GLU A 42 -8.11 -9.42 10.25
CA GLU A 42 -9.00 -9.72 11.38
C GLU A 42 -8.71 -11.08 12.03
N ALA A 43 -8.34 -12.08 11.23
CA ALA A 43 -8.04 -13.42 11.73
C ALA A 43 -6.67 -13.53 12.44
N HIS A 44 -5.70 -12.68 12.08
CA HIS A 44 -4.31 -12.78 12.57
C HIS A 44 -3.81 -11.53 13.31
N LYS A 45 -4.68 -10.55 13.55
CA LYS A 45 -4.30 -9.34 14.28
C LYS A 45 -3.79 -9.68 15.67
N VAL A 46 -2.71 -9.03 16.05
CA VAL A 46 -2.16 -9.10 17.39
C VAL A 46 -2.82 -8.01 18.23
N LYS A 47 -3.29 -8.38 19.42
CA LYS A 47 -3.85 -7.41 20.35
C LYS A 47 -2.79 -6.38 20.71
N ARG A 48 -3.06 -5.12 20.37
CA ARG A 48 -2.30 -3.97 20.80
C ARG A 48 -2.58 -3.74 22.28
N ASP A 49 -1.54 -3.78 23.09
CA ASP A 49 -1.60 -3.53 24.51
C ASP A 49 -0.36 -2.72 24.88
N GLY A 50 -0.56 -1.63 25.62
CA GLY A 50 0.52 -0.73 26.02
C GLY A 50 0.21 0.74 25.75
N GLU A 51 1.12 1.59 26.24
CA GLU A 51 0.97 3.05 26.28
C GLU A 51 2.05 3.76 25.45
N ILE A 52 2.95 3.00 24.81
CA ILE A 52 4.07 3.54 24.05
C ILE A 52 3.58 3.86 22.65
N ALA A 53 3.59 5.13 22.29
CA ALA A 53 3.28 5.57 20.93
C ALA A 53 4.43 5.19 19.98
N TYR A 54 4.19 4.21 19.11
CA TYR A 54 5.09 3.85 18.04
C TYR A 54 4.73 4.63 16.78
N ARG A 55 5.62 5.53 16.34
CA ARG A 55 5.39 6.43 15.20
C ARG A 55 5.87 5.83 13.89
N PHE A 56 5.10 6.03 12.83
CA PHE A 56 5.40 5.61 11.48
C PHE A 56 4.76 6.59 10.47
N THR A 57 5.21 6.55 9.22
CA THR A 57 4.68 7.43 8.16
C THR A 57 3.73 6.65 7.28
N ASP A 58 2.53 7.17 7.07
CA ASP A 58 1.57 6.65 6.11
C ASP A 58 1.15 7.78 5.16
N GLY A 59 1.44 7.63 3.87
CA GLY A 59 1.08 8.62 2.84
C GLY A 59 1.61 10.04 3.12
N GLY A 60 2.79 10.16 3.74
CA GLY A 60 3.40 11.45 4.11
C GLY A 60 2.91 12.05 5.43
N THR A 61 1.96 11.40 6.12
CA THR A 61 1.52 11.82 7.46
C THR A 61 2.13 10.93 8.53
N ILE A 62 2.66 11.53 9.59
CA ILE A 62 3.11 10.78 10.76
C ILE A 62 1.89 10.31 11.55
N ARG A 63 1.82 9.01 11.78
CA ARG A 63 0.79 8.30 12.54
C ARG A 63 1.46 7.55 13.68
N ASP A 64 0.65 7.15 14.65
CA ASP A 64 1.12 6.32 15.76
C ASP A 64 0.15 5.21 16.11
N VAL A 65 0.70 4.15 16.69
CA VAL A 65 -0.04 3.07 17.34
C VAL A 65 0.50 2.85 18.74
N LEU A 66 -0.41 2.65 19.68
CA LEU A 66 -0.04 2.30 21.05
C LEU A 66 0.39 0.84 21.13
N VAL A 67 1.58 0.62 21.66
CA VAL A 67 2.21 -0.70 21.84
C VAL A 67 2.90 -0.78 23.19
N ASN A 68 3.27 -1.98 23.61
CA ASN A 68 4.16 -2.22 24.75
C ASN A 68 5.61 -2.42 24.27
N GLU A 69 6.54 -2.56 25.23
CA GLU A 69 7.96 -2.74 24.92
C GLU A 69 8.25 -4.00 24.10
N ALA A 70 7.53 -5.10 24.35
CA ALA A 70 7.71 -6.35 23.62
C ALA A 70 7.27 -6.22 22.15
N LEU A 71 6.10 -5.64 21.90
CA LEU A 71 5.58 -5.37 20.57
C LEU A 71 6.48 -4.37 19.82
N ARG A 72 6.99 -3.34 20.51
CA ARG A 72 7.96 -2.40 19.95
C ARG A 72 9.25 -3.11 19.50
N ALA A 73 9.77 -4.02 20.31
CA ALA A 73 10.96 -4.80 19.96
C ALA A 73 10.69 -5.72 18.75
N GLN A 74 9.52 -6.36 18.70
CA GLN A 74 9.12 -7.22 17.59
C GLN A 74 8.88 -6.46 16.28
N LEU A 75 8.37 -5.22 16.35
CA LEU A 75 8.28 -4.31 15.22
C LEU A 75 9.68 -3.91 14.73
N ALA A 76 10.56 -3.52 15.65
CA ALA A 76 11.94 -3.14 15.33
C ALA A 76 12.75 -4.31 14.73
N SER A 77 12.50 -5.56 15.17
CA SER A 77 13.11 -6.74 14.59
C SER A 77 12.47 -7.19 13.27
N GLY A 78 11.36 -6.56 12.85
CA GLY A 78 10.61 -6.92 11.64
C GLY A 78 9.81 -8.24 11.74
N THR A 79 9.60 -8.75 12.95
CA THR A 79 8.75 -9.92 13.23
C THR A 79 7.27 -9.54 13.13
N LEU A 80 6.95 -8.30 13.51
CA LEU A 80 5.64 -7.69 13.32
C LEU A 80 5.72 -6.61 12.25
N VAL A 81 4.58 -6.38 11.61
CA VAL A 81 4.37 -5.29 10.66
C VAL A 81 3.13 -4.49 11.07
N ILE A 82 3.03 -3.26 10.57
CA ILE A 82 1.83 -2.43 10.72
C ILE A 82 1.08 -2.44 9.39
N VAL A 83 -0.21 -2.75 9.47
CA VAL A 83 -1.12 -2.80 8.32
C VAL A 83 -2.31 -1.87 8.55
N ARG A 84 -2.78 -1.23 7.47
CA ARG A 84 -4.04 -0.49 7.45
C ARG A 84 -5.20 -1.44 7.59
N HIS A 85 -6.09 -1.13 8.52
CA HIS A 85 -7.31 -1.89 8.71
C HIS A 85 -8.46 -0.95 9.02
N ASP A 86 -9.41 -0.88 8.07
CA ASP A 86 -10.62 -0.06 8.19
C ASP A 86 -10.24 1.41 8.48
N GLN A 87 -10.61 1.98 9.63
CA GLN A 87 -10.27 3.34 10.04
C GLN A 87 -9.00 3.46 10.90
N GLY A 88 -8.25 2.37 11.08
CA GLY A 88 -7.09 2.35 11.96
C GLY A 88 -5.92 1.51 11.44
N TYR A 89 -5.07 1.14 12.38
CA TYR A 89 -3.86 0.37 12.12
C TYR A 89 -3.79 -0.80 13.09
N GLU A 90 -3.43 -1.97 12.55
CA GLU A 90 -3.31 -3.20 13.32
C GLU A 90 -1.90 -3.79 13.15
N LEU A 91 -1.53 -4.62 14.13
CA LEU A 91 -0.26 -5.33 14.13
C LEU A 91 -0.46 -6.73 13.58
N LEU A 92 0.33 -7.11 12.57
CA LEU A 92 0.27 -8.44 11.97
C LEU A 92 1.60 -9.18 12.13
N PRO A 93 1.58 -10.49 12.42
CA PRO A 93 2.78 -11.30 12.35
C PRO A 93 3.24 -11.45 10.91
N ARG A 94 4.55 -11.63 10.73
CA ARG A 94 5.19 -11.80 9.41
C ARG A 94 4.49 -12.80 8.48
N VAL A 95 4.04 -13.93 9.02
CA VAL A 95 3.37 -14.99 8.24
C VAL A 95 2.04 -14.51 7.67
N ALA A 96 1.29 -13.68 8.41
CA ALA A 96 0.05 -13.10 7.91
C ALA A 96 0.32 -11.91 6.98
N ALA A 97 1.35 -11.12 7.29
CA ALA A 97 1.81 -10.01 6.44
C ALA A 97 2.18 -10.47 5.03
N ASP A 98 2.87 -11.60 4.92
CA ASP A 98 3.25 -12.19 3.63
C ASP A 98 2.02 -12.47 2.76
N LYS A 99 0.97 -13.03 3.35
CA LYS A 99 -0.32 -13.24 2.67
C LYS A 99 -0.97 -11.92 2.23
N VAL A 100 -0.84 -10.86 3.02
CA VAL A 100 -1.35 -9.54 2.65
C VAL A 100 -0.54 -8.98 1.47
N TYR A 101 0.79 -9.11 1.45
CA TYR A 101 1.64 -8.69 0.33
C TYR A 101 1.26 -9.36 -1.00
N GLU A 102 0.92 -10.65 -0.99
CA GLU A 102 0.50 -11.36 -2.21
C GLU A 102 -0.81 -10.83 -2.81
N ARG A 103 -1.62 -10.11 -2.03
CA ARG A 103 -2.98 -9.68 -2.38
C ARG A 103 -3.06 -8.19 -2.61
N ASP A 104 -2.58 -7.43 -1.62
CA ASP A 104 -2.52 -5.98 -1.65
C ASP A 104 -1.39 -5.48 -0.73
N ALA A 105 -0.23 -5.24 -1.34
CA ALA A 105 0.93 -4.68 -0.66
C ALA A 105 0.70 -3.26 -0.14
N THR A 106 -0.23 -2.49 -0.72
CA THR A 106 -0.48 -1.09 -0.32
C THR A 106 -1.16 -0.98 1.04
N ALA A 107 -1.79 -2.07 1.50
CA ALA A 107 -2.35 -2.17 2.83
C ALA A 107 -1.25 -2.13 3.92
N ILE A 108 -0.02 -2.57 3.64
CA ILE A 108 1.06 -2.58 4.61
C ILE A 108 1.72 -1.19 4.65
N VAL A 109 1.80 -0.60 5.85
CA VAL A 109 2.32 0.76 6.03
C VAL A 109 3.70 0.78 6.67
N LEU A 110 4.07 -0.26 7.41
CA LEU A 110 5.39 -0.37 8.00
C LEU A 110 5.85 -1.82 8.03
N ASP A 111 7.02 -2.07 7.47
CA ASP A 111 7.73 -3.34 7.55
C ASP A 111 9.25 -3.09 7.62
N HIS A 112 9.82 -3.32 8.80
CA HIS A 112 11.25 -3.13 9.03
C HIS A 112 12.11 -4.23 8.40
N ALA A 113 11.58 -5.44 8.23
CA ALA A 113 12.33 -6.56 7.65
C ALA A 113 12.33 -6.56 6.11
N ARG A 114 11.45 -5.76 5.47
CA ARG A 114 11.48 -5.50 4.01
C ARG A 114 11.81 -4.07 3.65
N SER A 115 12.16 -3.24 4.64
CA SER A 115 12.74 -1.93 4.33
C SER A 115 14.09 -2.14 3.68
N GLU A 116 14.09 -2.33 2.36
CA GLU A 116 15.21 -1.94 1.53
C GLU A 116 15.50 -0.48 1.87
N ALA A 117 16.77 -0.19 2.18
CA ALA A 117 17.31 1.12 2.51
C ALA A 117 16.52 2.28 1.84
N GLY A 118 15.65 2.96 2.61
CA GLY A 118 14.80 3.99 2.01
C GLY A 118 13.76 4.67 2.91
N SER A 119 13.45 4.14 4.09
CA SER A 119 12.55 4.81 5.06
C SER A 119 13.28 5.19 6.35
N GLY A 120 14.50 5.71 6.22
CA GLY A 120 15.03 6.65 7.19
C GLY A 120 14.70 8.05 6.70
N ASN A 121 13.84 8.78 7.41
CA ASN A 121 13.67 10.24 7.30
C ASN A 121 14.00 10.84 5.90
N GLY A 122 13.22 10.48 4.88
CA GLY A 122 13.37 11.00 3.51
C GLY A 122 12.97 12.47 3.34
N ALA A 123 13.01 13.28 4.39
CA ALA A 123 12.83 14.73 4.30
C ALA A 123 14.15 15.48 4.03
N ASP A 124 15.30 14.79 4.08
CA ASP A 124 16.63 15.40 3.82
C ASP A 124 17.14 15.12 2.38
N ASP A 125 16.68 14.04 1.73
CA ASP A 125 17.25 13.54 0.47
C ASP A 125 16.69 14.23 -0.80
N GLU A 126 15.49 14.82 -0.72
CA GLU A 126 14.88 15.52 -1.85
C GLU A 126 15.55 16.88 -2.16
N TYR A 127 16.21 17.51 -1.19
CA TYR A 127 16.88 18.81 -1.39
C TYR A 127 18.16 18.71 -2.23
N TYR A 128 18.83 17.55 -2.23
CA TYR A 128 20.09 17.34 -2.96
C TYR A 128 19.93 16.88 -4.41
N LYS A 129 18.72 16.46 -4.82
CA LYS A 129 18.45 16.04 -6.22
C LYS A 129 18.27 17.20 -7.21
N GLN A 130 18.15 18.44 -6.73
CA GLN A 130 18.04 19.61 -7.61
C GLN A 130 19.39 20.12 -8.14
N PHE A 131 20.51 19.61 -7.62
CA PHE A 131 21.84 19.91 -8.16
C PHE A 131 22.31 18.71 -8.98
N GLN A 132 21.80 18.58 -10.21
CA GLN A 132 22.49 17.80 -11.23
C GLN A 132 23.86 18.44 -11.45
N VAL A 133 24.93 17.75 -11.04
CA VAL A 133 26.28 18.11 -11.46
C VAL A 133 26.42 17.63 -12.92
N PRO A 134 26.56 18.52 -13.91
CA PRO A 134 26.80 18.09 -15.27
C PRO A 134 28.16 17.40 -15.39
N ASP A 135 28.10 16.27 -16.09
CA ASP A 135 29.18 15.34 -16.41
C ASP A 135 30.17 16.01 -17.37
N ASP A 136 31.26 16.58 -16.86
CA ASP A 136 32.53 16.71 -17.59
C ASP A 136 33.66 17.13 -16.63
N LEU A 137 34.52 16.20 -16.22
CA LEU A 137 35.89 16.50 -15.80
C LEU A 137 36.75 15.24 -15.90
N ILE A 138 37.48 15.17 -17.01
CA ILE A 138 38.67 14.33 -17.20
C ILE A 138 39.75 14.81 -16.22
N TRP A 139 40.34 13.88 -15.44
CA TRP A 139 41.71 14.00 -14.96
C TRP A 139 42.43 12.66 -15.09
#